data_AF-A0A661XBX1-F1
#
_entry.id   AF-A0A661XBX1-F1
#
_cell.length_a   1.000
_cell.length_b   1.000
_cell.length_c   1.000
_cell.angle_alpha   90.00
_cell.angle_beta   90.00
_cell.angle_gamma   90.00
#
_symmetry.space_group_name_H-M   'P 1'
#
loop_
_entity.id
_entity.type
_entity.pdbx_description
1 polymer ?
#
loop_
_entity_poly.entity_id
_entity_poly.type
_entity_poly.pdbx_seq_one_letter_code
_entity_poly.pdbx_strand_id
1 'polypeptide(L)'
;MNSLEFRVERMSYFESKRRSLVKAITWRILAMIVLGIISYIFTKSLKKMTEITVVYTIVQIFVYFLHERIWEKIPWGRIKHPLSDLPVKEKLKDEDKKVIMEKLRELGYID
;
A
#
# COMPACT_ATOMS: atom_id res chain seq x y z
N MET A 1 25.43 9.65 -21.49
CA MET A 1 24.48 9.82 -20.37
C MET A 1 23.08 9.62 -20.95
N ASN A 2 22.51 8.43 -20.78
CA ASN A 2 21.39 7.94 -21.60
C ASN A 2 20.04 8.10 -20.91
N SER A 3 18.99 8.35 -21.70
CA SER A 3 17.59 8.41 -21.25
C SER A 3 17.10 7.12 -20.57
N LEU A 4 17.80 6.01 -20.76
CA LEU A 4 17.57 4.72 -20.09
C LEU A 4 18.09 4.72 -18.65
N GLU A 5 19.24 5.34 -18.37
CA GLU A 5 19.75 5.52 -17.00
C GLU A 5 18.81 6.41 -16.19
N PHE A 6 18.31 7.50 -16.79
CA PHE A 6 17.28 8.36 -16.19
C PHE A 6 15.97 7.62 -15.88
N ARG A 7 15.65 6.56 -16.64
CA ARG A 7 14.46 5.74 -16.43
C ARG A 7 14.64 4.69 -15.33
N VAL A 8 15.86 4.17 -15.18
CA VAL A 8 16.22 3.21 -14.12
C VAL A 8 16.32 3.90 -12.76
N GLU A 9 16.86 5.12 -12.69
CA GLU A 9 16.99 5.88 -11.45
C GLU A 9 15.61 6.27 -10.86
N ARG A 10 14.62 6.56 -11.72
CA ARG A 10 13.23 6.82 -11.28
C ARG A 10 12.45 5.57 -10.86
N MET A 11 12.94 4.36 -11.15
CA MET A 11 12.23 3.11 -10.90
C MET A 11 12.50 2.54 -9.49
N SER A 12 13.51 3.03 -8.77
CA SER A 12 13.93 2.50 -7.46
C SER A 12 13.60 3.43 -6.29
N TYR A 13 12.41 4.03 -6.28
CA TYR A 13 11.74 4.32 -5.01
C TYR A 13 10.98 3.06 -4.58
N PHE A 14 11.71 1.99 -4.26
CA PHE A 14 11.18 0.98 -3.35
C PHE A 14 10.96 1.68 -2.01
N GLU A 15 9.78 2.29 -1.83
CA GLU A 15 9.30 2.66 -0.50
C GLU A 15 9.23 1.36 0.29
N SER A 16 10.31 1.04 0.99
CA SER A 16 10.38 -0.14 1.83
C SER A 16 9.19 -0.08 2.79
N LYS A 17 8.44 -1.19 2.93
CA LYS A 17 7.23 -1.26 3.80
C LYS A 17 7.46 -0.59 5.17
N ARG A 18 8.68 -0.72 5.71
CA ARG A 18 9.12 -0.07 6.96
C ARG A 18 9.13 1.46 6.91
N ARG A 19 9.60 2.08 5.82
CA ARG A 19 9.61 3.55 5.64
C ARG A 19 8.21 4.11 5.52
N SER A 20 7.33 3.42 4.78
CA SER A 20 5.93 3.82 4.63
C SER A 20 5.16 3.76 5.96
N LEU A 21 5.40 2.70 6.76
CA LEU A 21 4.85 2.59 8.12
C LEU A 21 5.32 3.72 9.04
N VAL A 22 6.63 4.03 9.04
CA VAL A 22 7.18 5.13 9.85
C VAL A 22 6.53 6.46 9.45
N LYS A 23 6.46 6.76 8.14
CA LYS A 23 5.83 7.98 7.62
C LYS A 23 4.35 8.08 8.03
N ALA A 24 3.61 6.97 7.98
CA ALA A 24 2.22 6.93 8.40
C ALA A 24 2.05 7.22 9.90
N ILE A 25 2.92 6.64 10.75
CA ILE A 25 2.91 6.91 12.20
C ILE A 25 3.27 8.38 12.47
N THR A 26 4.31 8.91 11.82
CA THR A 26 4.69 10.32 11.93
C THR A 26 3.54 11.25 11.58
N TRP A 27 2.83 10.97 10.47
CA TRP A 27 1.68 11.75 10.06
C TRP A 27 0.54 11.70 11.08
N ARG A 28 0.27 10.53 11.67
CA ARG A 28 -0.76 10.37 12.70
C ARG A 28 -0.42 11.16 13.97
N ILE A 29 0.81 11.10 14.44
CA ILE A 29 1.25 11.87 15.62
C ILE A 29 1.11 13.37 15.36
N LEU A 30 1.54 13.85 14.19
CA LEU A 30 1.43 15.25 13.82
C LEU A 30 -0.03 15.71 13.77
N ALA A 31 -0.92 14.92 13.18
CA ALA A 31 -2.34 15.23 13.10
C ALA A 31 -2.99 15.34 14.49
N MET A 32 -2.68 14.43 15.41
CA MET A 32 -3.19 14.49 16.79
C MET A 32 -2.70 15.75 17.52
N ILE A 33 -1.42 16.11 17.37
CA ILE A 33 -0.84 17.31 18.00
C ILE A 33 -1.53 18.56 17.46
N VAL A 34 -1.64 18.68 16.14
CA VAL A 34 -2.29 19.83 15.49
C VAL A 34 -3.75 19.96 15.93
N LEU A 35 -4.50 18.85 15.96
CA LEU A 35 -5.89 18.87 16.43
C LEU A 35 -5.99 19.28 17.89
N GLY A 36 -5.12 18.77 18.76
CA GLY A 36 -5.06 19.16 20.16
C GLY A 36 -4.80 20.65 20.32
N ILE A 37 -3.80 21.19 19.59
CA ILE A 37 -3.46 22.61 19.62
C ILE A 37 -4.65 23.47 19.15
N ILE A 38 -5.27 23.13 18.02
CA ILE A 38 -6.44 23.86 17.51
C ILE A 38 -7.58 23.79 18.52
N SER A 39 -7.90 22.60 19.03
CA SER A 39 -8.97 22.40 20.01
C SER A 39 -8.74 23.22 21.28
N TYR A 40 -7.49 23.31 21.75
CA TYR A 40 -7.13 24.11 22.90
C TYR A 40 -7.25 25.61 22.62
N ILE A 41 -6.79 26.09 21.46
CA ILE A 41 -6.89 27.51 21.08
C ILE A 41 -8.35 27.98 21.09
N PHE A 42 -9.25 27.18 20.52
CA PHE A 42 -10.67 27.51 20.44
C PHE A 42 -11.37 27.39 21.79
N THR A 43 -11.02 26.37 22.57
CA THR A 43 -11.77 26.05 23.78
C THR A 43 -11.19 26.68 25.05
N LYS A 44 -9.91 27.09 25.01
CA LYS A 44 -9.11 27.58 26.15
C LYS A 44 -9.19 26.69 27.40
N SER A 45 -9.48 25.40 27.22
CA SER A 45 -9.67 24.43 28.30
C SER A 45 -8.97 23.13 27.95
N LEU A 46 -8.07 22.69 28.85
CA LEU A 46 -7.37 21.42 28.72
C LEU A 46 -8.33 20.23 28.79
N LYS A 47 -9.38 20.31 29.62
CA LYS A 47 -10.36 19.23 29.76
C LYS A 47 -11.07 18.93 28.45
N LYS A 48 -11.60 19.99 27.81
CA LYS A 48 -12.32 19.85 26.53
C LYS A 48 -11.39 19.47 25.37
N MET A 49 -10.16 19.99 25.34
CA MET A 49 -9.15 19.56 24.36
C MET A 49 -8.92 18.04 24.40
N THR A 50 -8.74 17.49 25.61
CA THR A 50 -8.53 16.05 25.80
C THR A 50 -9.74 15.25 25.37
N GLU A 51 -10.95 15.68 25.76
CA GLU A 51 -12.21 15.04 25.33
C GLU A 51 -12.32 14.98 23.80
N ILE A 52 -12.08 16.10 23.11
CA ILE A 52 -12.11 16.17 21.64
C ILE A 52 -11.06 15.24 21.02
N THR A 53 -9.84 15.24 21.56
CA THR A 53 -8.74 14.43 21.01
C THR A 53 -9.00 12.93 21.17
N VAL A 54 -9.58 12.51 22.30
CA VAL A 54 -9.96 11.12 22.56
C VAL A 54 -11.06 10.67 21.60
N VAL A 55 -12.13 11.47 21.47
CA VAL A 55 -13.23 11.17 20.55
C VAL A 55 -12.72 11.10 19.11
N TYR A 56 -11.90 12.05 18.69
CA TYR A 56 -11.29 12.05 17.37
C TYR A 56 -10.48 10.78 17.10
N THR A 57 -9.67 10.33 18.07
CA THR A 57 -8.87 9.10 17.93
C THR A 57 -9.76 7.88 17.68
N ILE A 58 -10.88 7.78 18.40
CA ILE A 58 -11.86 6.70 18.21
C ILE A 58 -12.49 6.79 16.81
N VAL A 59 -13.00 7.96 16.44
CA VAL A 59 -13.62 8.19 15.12
C VAL A 59 -12.63 7.88 13.99
N GLN A 60 -11.37 8.29 14.12
CA GLN A 60 -10.34 8.04 13.12
C GLN A 60 -10.09 6.54 12.91
N ILE A 61 -10.16 5.72 13.95
CA ILE A 61 -10.05 4.26 13.81
C ILE A 61 -11.23 3.72 12.98
N PHE A 62 -12.46 4.11 13.30
CA PHE A 62 -13.65 3.70 12.55
C PHE A 62 -13.59 4.14 11.07
N VAL A 63 -13.23 5.40 10.82
CA VAL A 63 -13.10 5.94 9.46
C VAL A 63 -11.98 5.24 8.69
N TYR A 64 -10.82 5.00 9.32
CA TYR A 64 -9.71 4.28 8.69
C TYR A 64 -10.12 2.86 8.28
N PHE A 65 -10.81 2.14 9.16
CA PHE A 65 -11.32 0.82 8.87
C PHE A 65 -12.31 0.83 7.69
N LEU A 66 -13.29 1.74 7.70
CA LEU A 66 -14.24 1.87 6.60
C LEU A 66 -13.54 2.23 5.29
N HIS A 67 -12.57 3.15 5.35
CA HIS A 67 -11.76 3.53 4.20
C HIS A 67 -11.04 2.31 3.61
N GLU A 68 -10.36 1.50 4.44
CA GLU A 68 -9.70 0.28 3.99
C GLU A 68 -10.68 -0.69 3.31
N ARG A 69 -11.86 -0.90 3.90
CA ARG A 69 -12.89 -1.78 3.32
C ARG A 69 -13.50 -1.28 2.03
N ILE A 70 -13.66 0.04 1.89
CA ILE A 70 -14.12 0.65 0.64
C ILE A 70 -13.01 0.54 -0.41
N TRP A 71 -11.77 0.81 -0.02
CA TRP A 71 -10.62 0.77 -0.93
C TRP A 71 -10.34 -0.63 -1.47
N GLU A 72 -10.51 -1.68 -0.66
CA GLU A 72 -10.39 -3.07 -1.11
C GLU A 72 -11.36 -3.44 -2.25
N LYS A 73 -12.52 -2.78 -2.31
CA LYS A 73 -13.52 -2.99 -3.37
C LYS A 73 -13.18 -2.24 -4.65
N ILE A 74 -12.29 -1.25 -4.60
CA ILE A 74 -11.90 -0.45 -5.75
C ILE A 74 -10.70 -1.15 -6.43
N PRO A 75 -10.81 -1.61 -7.69
CA PRO A 75 -9.73 -2.33 -8.38
C PRO A 75 -8.59 -1.41 -8.89
N TRP A 76 -8.53 -0.16 -8.42
CA TRP A 76 -7.57 0.84 -8.89
C TRP A 76 -6.13 0.38 -8.61
N GLY A 77 -5.28 0.40 -9.64
CA GLY A 77 -3.84 0.17 -9.49
C GLY A 77 -3.44 -1.31 -9.34
N ARG A 78 -4.39 -2.24 -9.47
CA ARG A 78 -4.07 -3.67 -9.59
C ARG A 78 -3.49 -3.91 -10.97
N ILE A 79 -2.17 -4.12 -11.04
CA ILE A 79 -1.49 -4.58 -12.27
C ILE A 79 -1.96 -6.01 -12.51
N LYS A 80 -2.89 -6.19 -13.46
CA LYS A 80 -3.21 -7.52 -13.95
C LYS A 80 -1.97 -8.09 -14.61
N HIS A 81 -1.61 -9.32 -14.24
CA HIS A 81 -0.53 -10.01 -14.92
C HIS A 81 -0.88 -10.13 -16.41
N PRO A 82 0.04 -9.86 -17.36
CA PRO A 82 -0.26 -9.89 -18.79
C PRO A 82 -0.77 -11.26 -19.29
N LEU A 83 -0.48 -12.32 -18.54
CA LEU A 83 -0.97 -13.68 -18.83
C LEU A 83 -2.27 -14.05 -18.08
N SER A 84 -2.83 -13.15 -17.26
CA SER A 84 -4.05 -13.44 -16.48
C SER A 84 -5.32 -13.50 -17.33
N ASP A 85 -5.28 -12.93 -18.54
CA ASP A 85 -6.39 -12.94 -19.48
C ASP A 85 -6.34 -14.14 -20.45
N LEU A 86 -5.33 -15.02 -20.34
CA LEU A 86 -5.26 -16.22 -21.18
C LEU A 86 -6.33 -17.23 -20.74
N PRO A 87 -7.13 -17.78 -21.67
CA PRO A 87 -8.16 -18.78 -21.37
C PRO A 87 -7.50 -20.14 -21.07
N VAL A 88 -6.96 -20.28 -19.87
CA VAL A 88 -6.42 -21.55 -19.39
C VAL A 88 -7.61 -22.44 -19.00
N LYS A 89 -7.96 -23.37 -19.90
CA LYS A 89 -9.14 -24.24 -19.75
C LYS A 89 -9.07 -25.15 -18.51
N GLU A 90 -7.86 -25.52 -18.07
CA GLU A 90 -7.65 -26.44 -16.95
C GLU A 90 -6.49 -26.00 -16.08
N LYS A 91 -6.59 -26.19 -14.76
CA LYS A 91 -5.47 -25.93 -13.85
C LYS A 91 -4.28 -26.81 -14.24
N LEU A 92 -3.11 -26.19 -14.38
CA LEU A 92 -1.83 -26.84 -14.69
C LEU A 92 -1.60 -28.06 -13.79
N LYS A 93 -1.46 -29.25 -14.41
CA LYS A 93 -1.06 -30.47 -13.69
C LYS A 93 0.44 -30.42 -13.39
N ASP A 94 0.89 -31.23 -12.43
CA ASP A 94 2.29 -31.24 -12.03
C ASP A 94 3.21 -31.81 -13.13
N GLU A 95 2.67 -32.60 -14.04
CA GLU A 95 3.35 -33.09 -15.25
C GLU A 95 3.60 -31.94 -16.25
N ASP A 96 2.58 -31.12 -16.50
CA ASP A 96 2.69 -29.95 -17.39
C ASP A 96 3.76 -28.97 -16.91
N LYS A 97 3.88 -28.79 -15.58
CA LYS A 97 4.92 -27.94 -14.99
C LYS A 97 6.33 -28.44 -15.31
N LYS A 98 6.56 -29.76 -15.31
CA LYS A 98 7.87 -30.33 -15.65
C LYS A 98 8.22 -30.06 -17.12
N VAL A 99 7.27 -30.27 -18.02
CA VAL A 99 7.44 -30.00 -19.45
C VAL A 99 7.71 -28.51 -19.70
N ILE A 100 6.98 -27.63 -19.03
CA ILE A 100 7.20 -26.18 -19.13
C ILE A 100 8.59 -25.82 -18.60
N MET A 101 9.00 -26.35 -17.45
CA MET A 101 10.33 -26.09 -16.86
C MET A 101 11.47 -26.55 -17.78
N GLU A 102 11.35 -27.73 -18.37
CA GLU A 102 12.33 -28.26 -19.33
C GLU A 102 12.42 -27.35 -20.56
N LYS A 103 11.27 -26.94 -21.11
CA LYS A 103 11.22 -26.04 -22.26
C LYS A 103 11.77 -24.64 -21.96
N LEU A 104 11.52 -24.12 -20.76
CA LEU A 104 12.07 -22.85 -20.31
C LEU A 104 13.59 -22.90 -20.14
N ARG A 105 14.13 -24.06 -19.75
CA ARG A 105 15.56 -24.32 -19.67
C ARG A 105 16.22 -24.38 -21.05
N GLU A 106 15.60 -25.08 -21.99
CA GLU A 106 16.04 -25.10 -23.40
C GLU A 106 16.08 -23.71 -24.02
N LEU A 107 15.10 -22.86 -23.69
CA LEU A 107 15.02 -21.48 -24.17
C LEU A 107 15.95 -20.51 -23.42
N GLY A 108 16.69 -20.97 -22.40
CA GLY A 108 17.64 -20.17 -21.64
C GLY A 108 17.00 -19.13 -20.70
N TYR A 109 15.73 -19.30 -20.36
CA TYR A 109 15.07 -18.44 -19.37
C TYR A 109 15.38 -18.84 -17.93
N ILE A 110 15.83 -20.07 -17.72
CA ILE A 110 16.15 -20.66 -16.41
C ILE A 110 17.41 -21.53 -16.58
N ASP A 111 18.37 -21.40 -15.66
CA ASP A 111 19.62 -22.19 -15.66
C ASP A 111 19.45 -23.61 -15.07
#